data_AF-A0A3D4U308-F1
#
_entry.id   AF-A0A3D4U308-F1
#
_cell.length_a   1.000
_cell.length_b   1.000
_cell.length_c   1.000
_cell.angle_alpha   90.00
_cell.angle_beta   90.00
_cell.angle_gamma   90.00
#
_symmetry.space_group_name_H-M   'P 1'
#
loop_
_entity.id
_entity.type
_entity.pdbx_description
1 polymer ?
#
loop_
_entity_poly.entity_id
_entity_poly.type
_entity_poly.pdbx_seq_one_letter_code
_entity_poly.pdbx_strand_id
1 'polypeptide(L)'
;MEADHENNGGRDLCTMSYLVHLDVFEGPFDLLLHLIERDELDIYDIPIARITAEFLEYISTMQLLNLHVASDFMVMAATLIQIKARMLLPKPVVCEEEADSAEEEDPRQELVEKLVEYKKYKELAMDLRAREEEFARVFVRPVGETADRLVIDDNPLKDISVWDLLAAFKNVLDSLAPEEEPAAVPKEEISMRQRMQEITASLAVCGRIKFRDLFGKSNSRTALVTGFMALLELMRLRKVRVSQDVTFGEILITAAAEEGATG
;
A
#
# COMPACT_ATOMS: atom_id res chain seq x y z
N MET A 1 -10.56 35.35 62.21
CA MET A 1 -11.21 36.33 61.33
C MET A 1 -10.93 35.80 59.93
N GLU A 2 -11.74 34.83 59.48
CA GLU A 2 -12.93 35.08 58.63
C GLU A 2 -12.52 35.74 57.31
N ALA A 3 -12.86 35.26 56.12
CA ALA A 3 -13.69 34.16 55.62
C ALA A 3 -13.30 34.03 54.12
N ASP A 4 -13.15 32.81 53.60
CA ASP A 4 -14.09 32.11 52.71
C ASP A 4 -14.06 32.48 51.21
N HIS A 5 -13.92 31.40 50.43
CA HIS A 5 -14.42 31.12 49.09
C HIS A 5 -14.01 32.02 47.90
N GLU A 6 -13.23 31.42 46.98
CA GLU A 6 -13.83 31.10 45.68
C GLU A 6 -13.21 29.86 45.03
N ASN A 7 -14.12 28.95 44.73
CA ASN A 7 -13.98 27.69 44.04
C ASN A 7 -13.67 27.96 42.55
N ASN A 8 -12.59 27.38 42.02
CA ASN A 8 -12.50 27.17 40.58
C ASN A 8 -12.02 25.75 40.29
N GLY A 9 -13.01 24.85 40.18
CA GLY A 9 -12.86 23.55 39.57
C GLY A 9 -12.49 23.69 38.09
N GLY A 10 -11.19 23.68 37.81
CA GLY A 10 -10.66 23.36 36.50
C GLY A 10 -10.77 21.86 36.27
N ARG A 11 -11.90 21.42 35.72
CA ARG A 11 -12.00 20.12 35.06
C ARG A 11 -11.16 20.21 33.79
N ASP A 12 -9.90 19.78 33.86
CA ASP A 12 -9.14 19.49 32.65
C ASP A 12 -9.71 18.23 32.03
N LEU A 13 -10.58 18.49 31.05
CA LEU A 13 -11.17 17.53 30.15
C LEU A 13 -10.05 16.81 29.38
N CYS A 14 -10.06 15.48 29.54
CA CYS A 14 -9.83 14.49 28.49
C CYS A 14 -8.93 14.95 27.34
N THR A 15 -7.64 14.66 27.45
CA THR A 15 -6.80 14.52 26.25
C THR A 15 -6.23 13.11 26.24
N MET A 16 -7.09 12.12 25.99
CA MET A 16 -6.62 10.89 25.38
C MET A 16 -6.28 11.19 23.92
N SER A 17 -5.10 11.74 23.70
CA SER A 17 -4.50 11.86 22.38
C SER A 17 -4.01 10.47 21.95
N TYR A 18 -4.92 9.63 21.47
CA TYR A 18 -4.55 8.45 20.70
C TYR A 18 -4.65 8.80 19.23
N LEU A 19 -3.53 9.30 18.69
CA LEU A 19 -3.35 9.51 17.27
C LEU A 19 -2.86 8.18 16.68
N VAL A 20 -3.77 7.20 16.56
CA VAL A 20 -3.48 5.90 15.96
C VAL A 20 -3.71 6.00 14.46
N HIS A 21 -2.63 5.89 13.69
CA HIS A 21 -2.71 5.70 12.24
C HIS A 21 -3.36 4.35 11.96
N LEU A 22 -4.49 4.38 11.27
CA LEU A 22 -5.43 3.27 11.09
C LEU A 22 -5.34 2.72 9.67
N ASP A 23 -4.24 2.00 9.40
CA ASP A 23 -4.06 1.13 8.22
C ASP A 23 -3.35 -0.20 8.59
N VAL A 24 -3.24 -0.54 9.90
CA VAL A 24 -2.25 -1.54 10.39
C VAL A 24 -2.79 -2.97 10.48
N PHE A 25 -4.11 -3.19 10.40
CA PHE A 25 -4.69 -4.52 10.61
C PHE A 25 -5.05 -5.21 9.30
N GLU A 26 -4.63 -6.47 9.15
CA GLU A 26 -4.91 -7.28 7.95
C GLU A 26 -6.34 -7.88 7.93
N GLY A 27 -7.15 -7.59 8.95
CA GLY A 27 -8.55 -8.02 8.99
C GLY A 27 -9.19 -7.95 10.39
N PRO A 28 -10.46 -8.38 10.52
CA PRO A 28 -11.20 -8.31 11.78
C PRO A 28 -10.64 -9.24 12.86
N PHE A 29 -10.12 -10.42 12.49
CA PHE A 29 -9.49 -11.34 13.44
C PHE A 29 -8.21 -10.77 14.03
N ASP A 30 -7.45 -10.02 13.25
CA ASP A 30 -6.22 -9.37 13.70
C ASP A 30 -6.50 -8.29 14.74
N LEU A 31 -7.53 -7.48 14.48
CA LEU A 31 -8.01 -6.50 15.46
C LEU A 31 -8.51 -7.18 16.73
N LEU A 32 -9.28 -8.27 16.63
CA LEU A 32 -9.75 -9.00 17.81
C LEU A 32 -8.60 -9.58 18.62
N LEU A 33 -7.60 -10.17 17.96
CA LEU A 33 -6.42 -10.70 18.62
C LEU A 33 -5.64 -9.59 19.33
N HIS A 34 -5.49 -8.44 18.68
CA HIS A 34 -4.87 -7.26 19.28
C HIS A 34 -5.61 -6.78 20.54
N LEU A 35 -6.94 -6.73 20.51
CA LEU A 35 -7.74 -6.34 21.69
C LEU A 35 -7.60 -7.34 22.84
N ILE A 36 -7.60 -8.64 22.53
CA ILE A 36 -7.41 -9.72 23.52
C ILE A 36 -6.02 -9.61 24.17
N GLU A 37 -4.97 -9.41 23.38
CA GLU A 37 -3.59 -9.28 23.86
C GLU A 37 -3.38 -8.01 24.68
N ARG A 38 -3.92 -6.87 24.23
CA ARG A 38 -3.81 -5.57 24.92
C ARG A 38 -4.44 -5.61 26.32
N ASP A 39 -5.54 -6.32 26.45
CA ASP A 39 -6.30 -6.41 27.70
C ASP A 39 -5.93 -7.62 28.57
N GLU A 40 -4.86 -8.36 28.18
CA GLU A 40 -4.37 -9.56 28.86
C GLU A 40 -5.45 -10.62 29.09
N LEU A 41 -6.36 -10.77 28.12
CA LEU A 41 -7.48 -11.69 28.19
C LEU A 41 -7.05 -13.10 27.71
N ASP A 42 -7.64 -14.13 28.32
CA ASP A 42 -7.50 -15.49 27.82
C ASP A 42 -8.33 -15.65 26.53
N ILE A 43 -7.69 -16.18 25.48
CA ILE A 43 -8.34 -16.48 24.20
C ILE A 43 -9.42 -17.55 24.33
N TYR A 44 -9.35 -18.43 25.34
CA TYR A 44 -10.37 -19.43 25.62
C TYR A 44 -11.53 -18.90 26.47
N ASP A 45 -11.33 -17.79 27.20
CA ASP A 45 -12.34 -17.20 28.07
C ASP A 45 -12.58 -15.71 27.76
N ILE A 46 -13.03 -15.46 26.53
CA ILE A 46 -13.22 -14.09 26.04
C ILE A 46 -14.50 -13.47 26.64
N PRO A 47 -14.43 -12.31 27.32
CA PRO A 47 -15.60 -11.54 27.74
C PRO A 47 -16.25 -10.86 26.52
N ILE A 48 -17.14 -11.58 25.83
CA ILE A 48 -17.79 -11.13 24.59
C ILE A 48 -18.44 -9.74 24.72
N ALA A 49 -19.09 -9.45 25.85
CA ALA A 49 -19.75 -8.17 26.06
C ALA A 49 -18.79 -6.97 25.99
N ARG A 50 -17.57 -7.13 26.52
CA ARG A 50 -16.52 -6.11 26.55
C ARG A 50 -15.84 -6.00 25.19
N ILE A 51 -15.37 -7.11 24.64
CA ILE A 51 -14.70 -7.14 23.32
C ILE A 51 -15.61 -6.59 22.22
N THR A 52 -16.90 -6.90 22.26
CA THR A 52 -17.86 -6.36 21.27
C THR A 52 -17.98 -4.84 21.37
N ALA A 53 -17.97 -4.28 22.58
CA ALA A 53 -18.09 -2.83 22.78
C ALA A 53 -16.85 -2.11 22.23
N GLU A 54 -15.66 -2.62 22.56
CA GLU A 54 -14.39 -2.06 22.10
C GLU A 54 -14.20 -2.21 20.59
N PHE A 55 -14.60 -3.34 20.01
CA PHE A 55 -14.56 -3.56 18.57
C PHE A 55 -15.44 -2.55 17.81
N LEU A 56 -16.65 -2.30 18.32
CA LEU A 56 -17.55 -1.30 17.73
C LEU A 56 -17.04 0.13 17.90
N GLU A 57 -16.47 0.46 19.07
CA GLU A 57 -15.84 1.76 19.31
C GLU A 57 -14.68 1.99 18.32
N TYR A 58 -13.84 0.98 18.12
CA TYR A 58 -12.74 1.03 17.17
C TYR A 58 -13.24 1.28 15.73
N ILE A 59 -14.23 0.51 15.28
CA ILE A 59 -14.82 0.68 13.94
C ILE A 59 -15.47 2.06 13.80
N SER A 60 -16.21 2.54 14.78
CA SER A 60 -16.88 3.85 14.71
C SER A 60 -15.88 5.00 14.63
N THR A 61 -14.77 4.91 15.36
CA THR A 61 -13.66 5.87 15.27
C THR A 61 -13.02 5.83 13.88
N MET A 62 -12.83 4.63 13.33
CA MET A 62 -12.31 4.45 11.97
C MET A 62 -13.25 5.03 10.90
N GLN A 63 -14.57 4.82 11.03
CA GLN A 63 -15.59 5.36 10.12
C GLN A 63 -15.65 6.88 10.12
N LEU A 64 -15.48 7.51 11.29
CA LEU A 64 -15.45 8.98 11.41
C LEU A 64 -14.24 9.59 10.70
N LEU A 65 -13.13 8.85 10.62
CA LEU A 65 -11.88 9.31 10.02
C LEU A 65 -11.75 8.91 8.54
N ASN A 66 -12.38 7.82 8.10
CA ASN A 66 -12.34 7.31 6.72
C ASN A 66 -13.59 6.47 6.35
N LEU A 67 -14.12 6.63 5.14
CA LEU A 67 -15.36 5.96 4.68
C LEU A 67 -15.17 4.50 4.19
N HIS A 68 -13.92 4.03 4.07
CA HIS A 68 -13.58 2.71 3.51
C HIS A 68 -13.46 1.63 4.60
N VAL A 69 -14.55 1.35 5.30
CA VAL A 69 -14.59 0.18 6.19
C VAL A 69 -14.92 -1.06 5.36
N ALA A 70 -14.05 -2.07 5.41
CA ALA A 70 -14.25 -3.30 4.65
C ALA A 70 -15.49 -4.08 5.11
N SER A 71 -16.10 -4.84 4.19
CA SER A 71 -17.27 -5.70 4.46
C SER A 71 -17.04 -6.67 5.62
N ASP A 72 -15.81 -7.14 5.77
CA ASP A 72 -15.46 -8.22 6.70
C ASP A 72 -15.56 -7.75 8.15
N PHE A 73 -15.25 -6.48 8.42
CA PHE A 73 -15.45 -5.86 9.73
C PHE A 73 -16.93 -5.73 10.09
N MET A 74 -17.79 -5.44 9.12
CA MET A 74 -19.24 -5.36 9.32
C MET A 74 -19.83 -6.73 9.63
N VAL A 75 -19.39 -7.76 8.89
CA VAL A 75 -19.78 -9.14 9.15
C VAL A 75 -19.36 -9.54 10.57
N MET A 76 -18.11 -9.26 10.96
CA MET A 76 -17.63 -9.58 12.31
C MET A 76 -18.39 -8.81 13.40
N ALA A 77 -18.69 -7.52 13.19
CA ALA A 77 -19.49 -6.73 14.12
C ALA A 77 -20.87 -7.37 14.34
N ALA A 78 -21.54 -7.79 13.26
CA ALA A 78 -22.82 -8.47 13.35
C ALA A 78 -22.71 -9.82 14.09
N THR A 79 -21.65 -10.60 13.81
CA THR A 79 -21.38 -11.87 14.50
C THR A 79 -21.16 -11.66 16.00
N LEU A 80 -20.35 -10.69 16.41
CA LEU A 80 -20.12 -10.38 17.83
C LEU A 80 -21.40 -9.95 18.55
N ILE A 81 -22.22 -9.10 17.91
CA ILE A 81 -23.52 -8.69 18.45
C ILE A 81 -24.45 -9.90 18.60
N GLN A 82 -24.47 -10.80 17.62
CA GLN A 82 -25.27 -12.02 17.67
C GLN A 82 -24.85 -12.94 18.82
N ILE A 83 -23.54 -13.17 18.99
CA ILE A 83 -23.00 -13.97 20.09
C ILE A 83 -23.35 -13.30 21.43
N LYS A 84 -23.13 -11.99 21.56
CA LYS A 84 -23.50 -11.22 22.76
C LYS A 84 -24.98 -11.35 23.09
N ALA A 85 -25.87 -11.24 22.11
CA ALA A 85 -27.30 -11.38 22.30
C ALA A 85 -27.66 -12.80 22.78
N ARG A 86 -27.14 -13.85 22.13
CA ARG A 86 -27.37 -15.25 22.55
C ARG A 86 -26.88 -15.52 23.98
N MET A 87 -25.72 -15.00 24.36
CA MET A 87 -25.17 -15.19 25.71
C MET A 87 -25.96 -14.46 26.81
N LEU A 88 -26.62 -13.34 26.48
CA LEU A 88 -27.38 -12.55 27.45
C LEU A 88 -28.85 -12.96 27.56
N LEU A 89 -29.38 -13.74 26.60
CA LEU A 89 -30.78 -14.15 26.59
C LEU A 89 -31.02 -15.29 27.59
N PRO A 90 -32.16 -15.30 28.30
CA PRO A 90 -32.54 -16.40 29.17
C PRO A 90 -32.72 -17.68 28.34
N LYS A 91 -32.12 -18.78 28.79
CA LYS A 91 -32.33 -20.10 28.18
C LYS A 91 -33.78 -20.54 28.37
N PRO A 92 -34.46 -21.07 27.34
CA PRO A 92 -35.78 -21.65 27.51
C PRO A 92 -35.69 -22.80 28.52
N VAL A 93 -36.59 -22.84 29.49
CA VAL A 93 -36.73 -23.96 30.42
C VAL A 93 -37.10 -25.20 29.61
N VAL A 94 -36.11 -26.07 29.37
CA VAL A 94 -36.32 -27.36 28.73
C VAL A 94 -36.98 -28.27 29.77
N CYS A 95 -38.06 -28.96 29.38
CA CYS A 95 -38.69 -29.97 30.23
C CYS A 95 -37.68 -31.08 30.53
N GLU A 96 -37.70 -31.62 31.76
CA GLU A 96 -36.72 -32.56 32.32
C GLU A 96 -36.48 -33.84 31.48
N GLU A 97 -37.35 -34.14 30.51
CA GLU A 97 -37.25 -35.32 29.62
C GLU A 97 -36.32 -35.11 28.39
N GLU A 98 -35.93 -33.88 28.06
CA GLU A 98 -35.05 -33.55 26.93
C GLU A 98 -33.66 -33.03 27.35
N ALA A 99 -33.42 -32.88 28.66
CA ALA A 99 -32.25 -32.21 29.22
C ALA A 99 -30.92 -32.97 29.03
N ASP A 100 -30.94 -34.30 28.83
CA ASP A 100 -29.73 -35.13 28.75
C ASP A 100 -29.09 -35.18 27.35
N SER A 101 -29.69 -34.55 26.33
CA SER A 101 -29.20 -34.62 24.93
C SER A 101 -28.89 -33.28 24.27
N ALA A 102 -29.11 -32.17 24.98
CA ALA A 102 -28.76 -30.83 24.49
C ALA A 102 -27.52 -30.32 25.23
N GLU A 103 -26.34 -30.84 24.88
CA GLU A 103 -25.10 -30.10 25.10
C GLU A 103 -25.19 -28.82 24.23
N GLU A 104 -25.71 -27.73 24.81
CA GLU A 104 -25.63 -26.42 24.17
C GLU A 104 -24.15 -26.05 24.04
N GLU A 105 -23.61 -26.19 22.83
CA GLU A 105 -22.30 -25.67 22.46
C GLU A 105 -22.21 -24.19 22.84
N ASP A 106 -21.06 -23.83 23.42
CA ASP A 106 -20.80 -22.45 23.81
C ASP A 106 -20.88 -21.56 22.54
N PRO A 107 -21.77 -20.54 22.49
CA PRO A 107 -21.95 -19.72 21.29
C PRO A 107 -20.69 -18.98 20.82
N ARG A 108 -19.66 -18.87 21.66
CA ARG A 108 -18.35 -18.31 21.28
C ARG A 108 -17.36 -19.35 20.73
N GLN A 109 -17.64 -20.64 20.80
CA GLN A 109 -16.68 -21.69 20.48
C GLN A 109 -16.13 -21.58 19.04
N GLU A 110 -17.00 -21.38 18.05
CA GLU A 110 -16.59 -21.19 16.65
C GLU A 110 -15.66 -19.98 16.48
N LEU A 111 -15.90 -18.89 17.23
CA LEU A 111 -15.05 -17.70 17.18
C LEU A 111 -13.68 -17.98 17.79
N VAL A 112 -13.63 -18.67 18.93
CA VAL A 112 -12.38 -19.04 19.61
C VAL A 112 -11.53 -19.94 18.72
N GLU A 113 -12.13 -20.96 18.10
CA GLU A 113 -11.44 -21.87 17.19
C GLU A 113 -10.77 -21.11 16.03
N LYS A 114 -11.51 -20.20 15.38
CA LYS A 114 -10.97 -19.36 14.31
C LYS A 114 -9.88 -18.40 14.78
N LEU A 115 -10.00 -17.84 15.98
CA LEU A 115 -8.98 -16.94 16.55
C LEU A 115 -7.68 -17.71 16.85
N VAL A 116 -7.78 -18.93 17.39
CA VAL A 116 -6.61 -19.79 17.66
C VAL A 116 -5.94 -20.21 16.34
N GLU A 117 -6.73 -20.58 15.33
CA GLU A 117 -6.22 -20.91 14.00
C GLU A 117 -5.51 -19.72 13.36
N TYR A 118 -6.14 -18.55 13.37
CA TYR A 118 -5.54 -17.33 12.85
C TYR A 118 -4.24 -16.97 13.58
N LYS A 119 -4.23 -17.03 14.91
CA LYS A 119 -3.03 -16.78 15.72
C LYS A 119 -1.87 -17.69 15.31
N LYS A 120 -2.12 -18.98 15.14
CA LYS A 120 -1.11 -19.96 14.69
C LYS A 120 -0.52 -19.56 13.33
N TYR A 121 -1.36 -19.18 12.37
CA TYR A 121 -0.87 -18.76 11.06
C TYR A 121 -0.11 -17.43 11.10
N LYS A 122 -0.55 -16.49 11.95
CA LYS A 122 0.15 -15.22 12.18
C LYS A 122 1.56 -15.45 12.74
N GLU A 123 1.71 -16.34 13.72
CA GLU A 123 3.02 -16.72 14.28
C GLU A 123 3.91 -17.37 13.22
N LEU A 124 3.37 -18.32 12.43
CA LEU A 124 4.12 -18.95 11.34
C LEU A 124 4.55 -17.95 10.26
N ALA A 125 3.70 -16.96 9.94
CA ALA A 125 4.03 -15.91 9.00
C ALA A 125 5.16 -15.01 9.53
N MET A 126 5.16 -14.70 10.84
CA MET A 126 6.26 -13.97 11.48
C MET A 126 7.58 -14.75 11.42
N ASP A 127 7.56 -16.06 11.69
CA ASP A 127 8.74 -16.91 11.57
C ASP A 127 9.28 -16.96 10.14
N LEU A 128 8.39 -17.03 9.14
CA LEU A 128 8.77 -17.00 7.73
C LEU A 128 9.38 -15.66 7.34
N ARG A 129 8.81 -14.56 7.82
CA ARG A 129 9.33 -13.21 7.59
C ARG A 129 10.71 -13.03 8.19
N ALA A 130 10.95 -13.54 9.41
CA ALA A 130 12.28 -13.52 10.02
C ALA A 130 13.31 -14.28 9.18
N ARG A 131 12.95 -15.45 8.63
CA ARG A 131 13.81 -16.21 7.71
C ARG A 131 14.05 -15.47 6.40
N GLU A 132 13.01 -14.86 5.82
CA GLU A 132 13.13 -14.04 4.62
C GLU A 132 14.15 -12.91 4.83
N GLU A 133 14.07 -12.19 5.94
CA GLU A 133 15.03 -11.14 6.29
C GLU A 133 16.47 -11.67 6.46
N GLU A 134 16.64 -12.89 6.98
CA GLU A 134 17.93 -13.56 7.02
C GLU A 134 18.44 -13.92 5.62
N PHE A 135 17.60 -14.50 4.77
CA PHE A 135 17.95 -14.88 3.39
C PHE A 135 18.21 -13.66 2.50
N ALA A 136 17.53 -12.54 2.71
CA ALA A 136 17.78 -11.29 2.00
C ALA A 136 19.20 -10.76 2.22
N ARG A 137 19.85 -11.13 3.34
CA ARG A 137 21.26 -10.80 3.62
C ARG A 137 22.26 -11.76 2.94
N VAL A 138 21.78 -12.82 2.28
CA VAL A 138 22.62 -13.82 1.61
C VAL A 138 22.71 -13.49 0.11
N PHE A 139 23.88 -13.00 -0.32
CA PHE A 139 24.14 -12.76 -1.74
C PHE A 139 24.70 -14.02 -2.40
N VAL A 140 23.89 -14.68 -3.23
CA VAL A 140 24.34 -15.82 -4.04
C VAL A 140 25.14 -15.29 -5.23
N ARG A 141 26.31 -15.86 -5.48
CA ARG A 141 27.04 -15.60 -6.73
C ARG A 141 26.19 -16.14 -7.88
N PRO A 142 25.79 -15.33 -8.87
CA PRO A 142 25.16 -15.86 -10.07
C PRO A 142 26.14 -16.85 -10.70
N VAL A 143 25.70 -18.08 -10.90
CA VAL A 143 26.48 -19.10 -11.59
C VAL A 143 26.74 -18.52 -12.98
N GLY A 144 28.01 -18.17 -13.26
CA GLY A 144 28.40 -17.77 -14.61
C GLY A 144 28.06 -18.91 -15.58
N GLU A 145 27.83 -18.59 -16.85
CA GLU A 145 27.48 -19.50 -17.96
C GLU A 145 28.48 -20.67 -18.20
N THR A 146 29.38 -20.94 -17.26
CA THR A 146 30.40 -21.97 -17.29
C THR A 146 30.18 -23.05 -16.23
N ALA A 147 28.94 -23.40 -15.93
CA ALA A 147 28.61 -24.68 -15.32
C ALA A 147 28.16 -25.62 -16.44
N ASP A 148 29.09 -26.47 -16.86
CA ASP A 148 28.81 -27.75 -17.51
C ASP A 148 28.22 -27.73 -18.92
N ARG A 149 29.10 -27.67 -19.92
CA ARG A 149 28.94 -28.38 -21.21
C ARG A 149 29.01 -29.91 -20.97
N LEU A 150 28.29 -30.43 -19.98
CA LEU A 150 28.07 -31.86 -19.83
C LEU A 150 27.05 -32.26 -20.89
N VAL A 151 27.59 -32.91 -21.94
CA VAL A 151 26.95 -33.80 -22.91
C VAL A 151 25.43 -33.68 -22.95
N ILE A 152 24.96 -32.97 -23.96
CA ILE A 152 23.58 -32.92 -24.42
C ILE A 152 23.12 -34.37 -24.68
N ASP A 153 22.16 -34.85 -23.91
CA ASP A 153 21.23 -35.88 -24.33
C ASP A 153 19.82 -35.26 -24.48
N ASP A 154 19.03 -35.88 -25.35
CA ASP A 154 17.94 -35.32 -26.14
C ASP A 154 16.88 -34.51 -25.37
N ASN A 155 16.72 -33.27 -25.85
CA ASN A 155 15.72 -32.26 -25.49
C ASN A 155 15.91 -31.59 -24.10
N PRO A 156 16.45 -30.35 -24.04
CA PRO A 156 16.66 -29.61 -22.79
C PRO A 156 15.36 -29.22 -22.06
N LEU A 157 14.19 -29.50 -22.65
CA LEU A 157 12.87 -29.21 -22.09
C LEU A 157 12.19 -30.46 -21.49
N LYS A 158 12.84 -31.62 -21.49
CA LYS A 158 12.17 -32.92 -21.21
C LYS A 158 11.64 -33.06 -19.78
N ASP A 159 12.12 -32.24 -18.84
CA ASP A 159 11.69 -32.25 -17.43
C ASP A 159 11.19 -30.88 -16.95
N ILE A 160 10.93 -29.93 -17.86
CA ILE A 160 10.43 -28.60 -17.48
C ILE A 160 8.91 -28.62 -17.41
N SER A 161 8.38 -28.39 -16.22
CA SER A 161 6.95 -28.25 -15.96
C SER A 161 6.46 -26.82 -16.20
N VAL A 162 5.16 -26.66 -16.43
CA VAL A 162 4.51 -25.33 -16.47
C VAL A 162 4.75 -24.55 -15.17
N TRP A 163 4.91 -25.26 -14.05
CA TRP A 163 5.25 -24.68 -12.76
C TRP A 163 6.63 -24.04 -12.72
N ASP A 164 7.62 -24.60 -13.43
CA ASP A 164 8.97 -24.05 -13.50
C ASP A 164 8.99 -22.76 -14.33
N LEU A 165 8.20 -22.72 -15.40
CA LEU A 165 8.00 -21.51 -16.19
C LEU A 165 7.30 -20.42 -15.38
N LEU A 166 6.29 -20.78 -14.59
CA LEU A 166 5.59 -19.85 -13.71
C LEU A 166 6.52 -19.32 -12.61
N ALA A 167 7.37 -20.16 -12.02
CA ALA A 167 8.35 -19.75 -11.02
C ALA A 167 9.41 -18.81 -11.63
N ALA A 168 9.92 -19.13 -12.82
CA ALA A 168 10.85 -18.25 -13.54
C ALA A 168 10.21 -16.90 -13.87
N PHE A 169 8.94 -16.90 -14.32
CA PHE A 169 8.20 -15.68 -14.60
C PHE A 169 7.94 -14.85 -13.34
N LYS A 170 7.58 -15.51 -12.23
CA LYS A 170 7.43 -14.86 -10.92
C LYS A 170 8.74 -14.20 -10.47
N ASN A 171 9.88 -14.88 -10.58
CA ASN A 171 11.18 -14.30 -10.24
C ASN A 171 11.53 -13.05 -11.08
N VAL A 172 11.14 -13.06 -12.37
CA VAL A 172 11.29 -11.87 -13.23
C VAL A 172 10.36 -10.75 -12.76
N LEU A 173 9.11 -11.05 -12.39
CA LEU A 173 8.19 -10.05 -11.84
C LEU A 173 8.67 -9.49 -10.50
N ASP A 174 9.17 -10.34 -9.60
CA ASP A 174 9.65 -9.94 -8.27
C ASP A 174 10.95 -9.11 -8.38
N SER A 175 11.81 -9.38 -9.37
CA SER A 175 12.98 -8.52 -9.66
C SER A 175 12.65 -7.20 -10.36
N LEU A 176 11.45 -7.11 -10.97
CA LEU A 176 10.90 -5.88 -11.56
C LEU A 176 10.00 -5.12 -10.58
N ALA A 177 9.53 -5.78 -9.51
CA ALA A 177 8.75 -5.16 -8.46
C ALA A 177 9.62 -4.08 -7.80
N PRO A 178 9.23 -2.80 -7.87
CA PRO A 178 9.96 -1.75 -7.20
C PRO A 178 9.90 -2.02 -5.69
N GLU A 179 11.05 -2.03 -5.01
CA GLU A 179 11.11 -1.77 -3.56
C GLU A 179 10.29 -0.51 -3.30
N GLU A 180 9.19 -0.67 -2.55
CA GLU A 180 8.30 0.37 -2.03
C GLU A 180 8.01 1.50 -3.02
N GLU A 181 6.78 1.56 -3.57
CA GLU A 181 6.32 2.80 -4.22
C GLU A 181 6.61 3.97 -3.27
N PRO A 182 7.52 4.90 -3.59
CA PRO A 182 7.73 6.05 -2.73
C PRO A 182 6.41 6.80 -2.71
N ALA A 183 5.88 6.94 -1.49
CA ALA A 183 4.65 7.66 -1.15
C ALA A 183 4.34 8.73 -2.17
N ALA A 184 3.19 8.58 -2.84
CA ALA A 184 2.69 9.40 -3.94
C ALA A 184 3.29 10.81 -3.92
N VAL A 185 4.41 10.98 -4.64
CA VAL A 185 5.02 12.29 -4.83
C VAL A 185 3.93 13.11 -5.51
N PRO A 186 3.52 14.27 -4.95
CA PRO A 186 2.49 15.07 -5.57
C PRO A 186 2.95 15.36 -6.99
N LYS A 187 2.17 14.86 -7.96
CA LYS A 187 2.43 15.09 -9.38
C LYS A 187 2.35 16.59 -9.59
N GLU A 188 3.49 17.25 -9.68
CA GLU A 188 3.56 18.53 -10.39
C GLU A 188 3.26 18.22 -11.86
N GLU A 189 1.98 18.32 -12.22
CA GLU A 189 1.51 18.23 -13.59
C GLU A 189 1.99 19.48 -14.35
N ILE A 190 3.26 19.51 -14.73
CA ILE A 190 3.73 20.47 -15.72
C ILE A 190 3.01 20.12 -17.02
N SER A 191 2.03 20.94 -17.42
CA SER A 191 1.28 20.68 -18.63
C SER A 191 2.18 20.84 -19.86
N MET A 192 1.96 19.99 -20.87
CA MET A 192 2.67 20.07 -22.16
C MET A 192 2.58 21.48 -22.78
N ARG A 193 1.43 22.16 -22.63
CA ARG A 193 1.21 23.53 -23.13
C ARG A 193 2.11 24.56 -22.44
N GLN A 194 2.23 24.47 -21.11
CA GLN A 194 3.11 25.34 -20.34
C GLN A 194 4.57 25.16 -20.78
N ARG A 195 4.98 23.91 -20.99
CA ARG A 195 6.34 23.61 -21.42
C ARG A 195 6.65 24.12 -22.82
N MET A 196 5.69 24.07 -23.75
CA MET A 196 5.84 24.70 -25.07
C MET A 196 5.99 26.22 -24.99
N GLN A 197 5.28 26.88 -24.08
CA GLN A 197 5.38 28.33 -23.86
C GLN A 197 6.76 28.71 -23.31
N GLU A 198 7.27 27.97 -22.33
CA GLU A 198 8.61 28.18 -21.78
C GLU A 198 9.72 28.06 -22.83
N ILE A 199 9.65 27.03 -23.68
CA ILE A 199 10.60 26.82 -24.79
C ILE A 199 10.54 28.00 -25.75
N THR A 200 9.34 28.43 -26.13
CA THR A 200 9.13 29.53 -27.09
C THR A 200 9.59 30.87 -26.51
N ALA A 201 9.28 31.15 -25.23
CA ALA A 201 9.72 32.36 -24.53
C ALA A 201 11.25 32.41 -24.39
N SER A 202 11.87 31.28 -24.07
CA SER A 202 13.33 31.18 -23.99
C SER A 202 13.99 31.41 -25.36
N LEU A 203 13.39 30.91 -26.44
CA LEU A 203 13.87 31.12 -27.81
C LEU A 203 13.71 32.58 -28.26
N ALA A 204 12.66 33.27 -27.80
CA ALA A 204 12.45 34.68 -28.11
C ALA A 204 13.52 35.59 -27.48
N VAL A 205 14.09 35.21 -26.33
CA VAL A 205 15.13 35.98 -25.63
C VAL A 205 16.53 35.65 -26.15
N CYS A 206 16.85 34.36 -26.27
CA CYS A 206 18.22 33.91 -26.57
C CYS A 206 18.48 33.67 -28.06
N GLY A 207 17.43 33.55 -28.89
CA GLY A 207 17.50 33.25 -30.32
C GLY A 207 17.93 31.81 -30.65
N ARG A 208 18.82 31.21 -29.85
CA ARG A 208 19.29 29.82 -29.95
C ARG A 208 19.46 29.22 -28.56
N ILE A 209 19.09 27.95 -28.41
CA ILE A 209 19.20 27.19 -27.15
C ILE A 209 19.87 25.86 -27.44
N LYS A 210 20.80 25.43 -26.57
CA LYS A 210 21.36 24.07 -26.64
C LYS A 210 20.36 23.08 -26.07
N PHE A 211 20.23 21.91 -26.71
CA PHE A 211 19.33 20.86 -26.24
C PHE A 211 19.59 20.46 -24.78
N ARG A 212 20.86 20.35 -24.37
CA ARG A 212 21.23 20.04 -22.98
C ARG A 212 20.72 21.08 -21.98
N ASP A 213 20.82 22.37 -22.31
CA ASP A 213 20.42 23.46 -21.43
C ASP A 213 18.90 23.52 -21.26
N LEU A 214 18.14 22.99 -22.22
CA LEU A 214 16.68 22.89 -22.13
C LEU A 214 16.24 21.94 -21.02
N PHE A 215 16.99 20.85 -20.80
CA PHE A 215 16.66 19.80 -19.82
C PHE A 215 17.49 19.87 -18.53
N GLY A 216 18.56 20.67 -18.52
CA GLY A 216 19.52 20.74 -17.40
C GLY A 216 18.96 21.29 -16.07
N LYS A 217 17.73 21.85 -16.07
CA LYS A 217 17.06 22.36 -14.85
C LYS A 217 15.97 21.43 -14.30
N SER A 218 15.75 20.27 -14.92
CA SER A 218 14.63 19.38 -14.61
C SER A 218 15.10 18.16 -13.81
N ASN A 219 14.67 18.03 -12.56
CA ASN A 219 15.04 16.89 -11.68
C ASN A 219 14.06 15.70 -11.74
N SER A 220 12.97 15.81 -12.51
CA SER A 220 11.92 14.77 -12.62
C SER A 220 11.90 14.12 -14.00
N ARG A 221 11.85 12.78 -14.04
CA ARG A 221 11.72 11.99 -15.29
C ARG A 221 10.48 12.38 -16.09
N THR A 222 9.36 12.66 -15.41
CA THR A 222 8.12 13.10 -16.06
C THR A 222 8.29 14.48 -16.72
N ALA A 223 8.97 15.41 -16.05
CA ALA A 223 9.25 16.73 -16.61
C ALA A 223 10.16 16.66 -17.86
N LEU A 224 11.14 15.74 -17.86
CA LEU A 224 12.00 15.49 -19.01
C LEU A 224 11.21 14.95 -20.21
N VAL A 225 10.35 13.94 -19.98
CA VAL A 225 9.51 13.35 -21.03
C VAL A 225 8.53 14.37 -21.59
N THR A 226 7.84 15.12 -20.73
CA THR A 226 6.90 16.17 -21.17
C THR A 226 7.60 17.29 -21.93
N GLY A 227 8.81 17.67 -21.52
CA GLY A 227 9.63 18.65 -22.24
C GLY A 227 10.07 18.17 -23.62
N PHE A 228 10.43 16.90 -23.75
CA PHE A 228 10.79 16.32 -25.04
C PHE A 228 9.59 16.24 -25.97
N MET A 229 8.43 15.82 -25.46
CA MET A 229 7.17 15.81 -26.22
C MET A 229 6.77 17.22 -26.67
N ALA A 230 6.93 18.23 -25.80
CA ALA A 230 6.69 19.62 -26.16
C ALA A 230 7.61 20.12 -27.29
N LEU A 231 8.89 19.73 -27.28
CA LEU A 231 9.84 20.06 -28.35
C LEU A 231 9.45 19.40 -29.68
N LEU A 232 9.12 18.11 -29.68
CA LEU A 232 8.66 17.39 -30.87
C LEU A 232 7.37 18.00 -31.44
N GLU A 233 6.46 18.42 -30.58
CA GLU A 233 5.23 19.09 -30.99
C GLU A 233 5.52 20.46 -31.63
N LEU A 234 6.46 21.24 -31.09
CA LEU A 234 6.89 22.50 -31.68
C LEU A 234 7.59 22.32 -33.04
N MET A 235 8.32 21.22 -33.22
CA MET A 235 8.88 20.83 -34.53
C MET A 235 7.78 20.43 -35.51
N ARG A 236 6.78 19.65 -35.05
CA ARG A 236 5.60 19.26 -35.85
C ARG A 236 4.82 20.48 -36.33
N LEU A 237 4.66 21.48 -35.46
CA LEU A 237 4.00 22.76 -35.75
C LEU A 237 4.90 23.74 -36.54
N ARG A 238 6.11 23.33 -36.94
CA ARG A 238 7.11 24.16 -37.64
C ARG A 238 7.45 25.48 -36.94
N LYS A 239 7.29 25.56 -35.61
CA LYS A 239 7.65 26.75 -34.82
C LYS A 239 9.12 26.75 -34.42
N VAL A 240 9.75 25.58 -34.43
CA VAL A 240 11.13 25.37 -33.98
C VAL A 240 11.87 24.51 -35.00
N ARG A 241 13.13 24.86 -35.28
CA ARG A 241 14.06 24.09 -36.09
C ARG A 241 15.22 23.59 -35.23
N VAL A 242 15.52 22.31 -35.36
CA VAL A 242 16.62 21.64 -34.66
C VAL A 242 17.70 21.27 -35.68
N SER A 243 18.95 21.63 -35.40
CA SER A 243 20.11 21.31 -36.24
C SER A 243 21.22 20.67 -35.43
N GLN A 244 21.93 19.74 -36.05
CA GLN A 244 23.12 19.09 -35.49
C GLN A 244 24.17 19.03 -36.59
N ASP A 245 25.32 19.68 -36.37
CA ASP A 245 26.36 19.82 -37.41
C ASP A 245 27.25 18.57 -37.52
N VAL A 246 27.37 17.79 -36.44
CA VAL A 246 28.20 16.57 -36.37
C VAL A 246 27.40 15.46 -35.68
N THR A 247 27.48 14.23 -36.18
CA THR A 247 26.83 13.07 -35.55
C THR A 247 27.25 12.94 -34.09
N PHE A 248 26.28 12.89 -33.17
CA PHE A 248 26.49 12.92 -31.70
C PHE A 248 27.09 14.23 -31.13
N GLY A 249 27.17 15.28 -31.93
CA GLY A 249 27.57 16.63 -31.51
C GLY A 249 26.44 17.41 -30.83
N GLU A 250 26.70 18.68 -30.49
CA GLU A 250 25.72 19.55 -29.85
C GLU A 250 24.48 19.75 -30.75
N ILE A 251 23.30 19.57 -30.16
CA ILE A 251 22.02 19.81 -30.82
C ILE A 251 21.58 21.24 -30.49
N LEU A 252 21.37 22.04 -31.53
CA LEU A 252 20.95 23.43 -31.42
C LEU A 252 19.48 23.57 -31.81
N ILE A 253 18.75 24.32 -30.99
CA ILE A 253 17.32 24.61 -31.15
C ILE A 253 17.19 26.09 -31.49
N THR A 254 16.48 26.39 -32.58
CA THR A 254 16.28 27.75 -33.10
C THR A 254 14.81 27.99 -33.41
N ALA A 255 14.34 29.24 -33.32
CA ALA A 255 13.00 29.58 -33.80
C ALA A 255 12.95 29.41 -35.33
N ALA A 256 11.85 28.85 -35.83
CA ALA A 256 11.61 28.84 -37.27
C ALA A 256 11.26 30.27 -37.71
N ALA A 257 12.01 30.82 -38.66
CA ALA A 257 11.65 32.09 -39.28
C ALA A 257 10.30 31.93 -40.02
N GLU A 258 9.41 32.91 -39.87
CA GLU A 258 8.22 32.99 -40.72
C GLU A 258 8.69 33.14 -42.18
N GLU A 259 8.49 32.11 -42.99
CA GLU A 259 8.58 32.25 -44.44
C GLU A 259 7.37 33.09 -44.90
N GLY A 260 7.61 34.38 -45.09
CA GLY A 260 6.69 35.29 -45.77
C GLY A 260 7.38 36.60 -46.15
N ALA A 261 7.82 36.68 -47.42
CA ALA A 261 7.94 37.89 -48.28
C ALA A 261 9.28 38.03 -49.04
N THR A 262 9.31 37.47 -50.26
CA THR A 262 9.85 38.06 -51.52
C THR A 262 9.58 36.99 -52.59
N GLY A 263 8.79 37.25 -53.64
CA GLY A 263 9.03 38.26 -54.67
C GLY A 263 9.59 37.52 -55.87
#